data_AF-G3E371-F1
#
_entry.id   AF-G3E371-F1
#
_cell.length_a   1.000
_cell.length_b   1.000
_cell.length_c   1.000
_cell.angle_alpha   90.00
_cell.angle_beta   90.00
_cell.angle_gamma   90.00
#
_symmetry.space_group_name_H-M   'P 1'
#
loop_
_entity.id
_entity.type
_entity.pdbx_description
1 polymer ?
#
loop_
_entity_poly.entity_id
_entity_poly.type
_entity_poly.pdbx_seq_one_letter_code
_entity_poly.pdbx_strand_id
1 'polypeptide(L)'
;LNSWALWIFISRMRPWNATTTYMVNLALSDTLYVLSLPTLVYYYADRNNWPFGTVLCKIVRFLFYANLYSSILFLTCISVHRYMGICHPIRSLKWVKTKHARIICVAAWLVVTICLIPNLIFVTTSSRGNATLCHDTTKPEEFDHYVHYSSSVMA
;
A
#
# COMPACT_ATOMS: atom_id res chain seq x y z
N LEU A 1 -9.04 -4.56 -14.71
CA LEU A 1 -9.35 -3.11 -14.76
C LEU A 1 -8.11 -2.25 -14.49
N ASN A 2 -7.45 -2.39 -13.33
CA ASN A 2 -6.28 -1.58 -12.96
C ASN A 2 -5.08 -1.69 -13.92
N SER A 3 -4.77 -2.89 -14.43
CA SER A 3 -3.70 -3.08 -15.43
C SER A 3 -4.01 -2.38 -16.76
N TRP A 4 -5.28 -2.37 -17.17
CA TRP A 4 -5.70 -1.66 -18.38
C TRP A 4 -5.69 -0.14 -18.18
N ALA A 5 -6.09 0.33 -17.01
CA ALA A 5 -5.99 1.73 -16.63
C ALA A 5 -4.52 2.21 -16.60
N LEU A 6 -3.61 1.44 -16.01
CA LEU A 6 -2.16 1.71 -16.04
C LEU A 6 -1.65 1.85 -17.48
N TRP A 7 -2.01 0.91 -18.34
CA TRP A 7 -1.61 0.94 -19.74
C TRP A 7 -2.13 2.20 -20.45
N ILE A 8 -3.39 2.58 -20.23
CA ILE A 8 -3.96 3.82 -20.79
C ILE A 8 -3.26 5.07 -20.23
N PHE A 9 -3.01 5.13 -18.91
CA PHE A 9 -2.34 6.27 -18.27
C PHE A 9 -0.93 6.47 -18.82
N ILE A 10 -0.17 5.38 -18.99
CA ILE A 10 1.22 5.43 -19.47
C ILE A 10 1.26 5.73 -20.98
N SER A 11 0.37 5.12 -21.77
CA SER A 11 0.45 5.14 -23.23
C SER A 11 -0.27 6.33 -23.88
N ARG A 12 -1.37 6.81 -23.27
CA ARG A 12 -2.29 7.78 -23.89
C ARG A 12 -2.35 9.13 -23.18
N MET A 13 -1.89 9.24 -21.93
CA MET A 13 -2.05 10.43 -21.09
C MET A 13 -0.76 11.26 -20.96
N ARG A 14 -0.08 11.49 -22.09
CA ARG A 14 1.08 12.39 -22.18
C ARG A 14 0.61 13.73 -22.76
N PRO A 15 0.92 14.90 -22.15
CA PRO A 15 1.93 15.15 -21.11
C PRO A 15 1.49 14.79 -19.69
N TRP A 16 2.43 14.29 -18.90
CA TRP A 16 2.16 13.87 -17.52
C TRP A 16 2.02 15.08 -16.61
N ASN A 17 0.90 15.17 -15.91
CA ASN A 17 0.65 16.18 -14.88
C ASN A 17 0.79 15.57 -13.46
N ALA A 18 0.75 16.41 -12.43
CA ALA A 18 0.81 15.96 -11.03
C ALA A 18 -0.26 14.90 -10.71
N THR A 19 -1.51 15.15 -11.12
CA THR A 19 -2.63 14.21 -10.94
C THR A 19 -2.40 12.86 -11.63
N THR A 20 -1.92 12.87 -12.88
CA THR A 20 -1.61 11.63 -13.64
C THR A 20 -0.52 10.82 -12.94
N THR A 21 0.47 11.49 -12.33
CA THR A 21 1.54 10.83 -11.58
C THR A 21 1.00 10.10 -10.33
N TYR A 22 0.08 10.73 -9.59
CA TYR A 22 -0.58 10.07 -8.45
C TYR A 22 -1.45 8.91 -8.89
N MET A 23 -2.23 9.07 -9.96
CA MET A 23 -3.08 8.01 -10.52
C MET A 23 -2.29 6.79 -10.98
N VAL A 24 -1.10 6.98 -11.59
CA VAL A 24 -0.22 5.87 -11.98
C VAL A 24 0.31 5.13 -10.75
N ASN A 25 0.76 5.85 -9.71
CA ASN A 25 1.26 5.20 -8.49
C ASN A 25 0.14 4.45 -7.74
N LEU A 26 -1.06 5.00 -7.72
CA LEU A 26 -2.26 4.36 -7.16
C LEU A 26 -2.60 3.07 -7.94
N ALA A 27 -2.69 3.15 -9.26
CA ALA A 27 -3.00 1.99 -10.08
C ALA A 27 -1.90 0.92 -10.03
N LEU A 28 -0.63 1.32 -9.82
CA LEU A 28 0.49 0.42 -9.59
C LEU A 28 0.35 -0.32 -8.26
N SER A 29 0.10 0.38 -7.15
CA SER A 29 -0.07 -0.27 -5.84
C SER A 29 -1.27 -1.21 -5.84
N ASP A 30 -2.39 -0.82 -6.46
CA ASP A 30 -3.58 -1.67 -6.62
C ASP A 30 -3.27 -2.93 -7.43
N THR A 31 -2.53 -2.80 -8.52
CA THR A 31 -2.17 -3.95 -9.36
C THR A 31 -1.25 -4.90 -8.61
N LEU A 32 -0.26 -4.39 -7.88
CA LEU A 32 0.62 -5.21 -7.06
C LEU A 32 -0.16 -6.00 -5.99
N TYR A 33 -1.13 -5.37 -5.33
CA TYR A 33 -1.98 -6.06 -4.37
C TYR A 33 -2.89 -7.10 -5.02
N VAL A 34 -3.52 -6.77 -6.16
CA VAL A 34 -4.36 -7.73 -6.90
C VAL A 34 -3.57 -8.94 -7.37
N LEU A 35 -2.30 -8.78 -7.75
CA LEU A 35 -1.43 -9.91 -8.09
C LEU A 35 -1.13 -10.82 -6.88
N SER A 36 -1.20 -10.29 -5.66
CA SER A 36 -1.03 -11.05 -4.43
C SER A 36 -2.30 -11.77 -3.96
N LEU A 37 -3.49 -11.29 -4.36
CA LEU A 37 -4.79 -11.85 -3.95
C LEU A 37 -4.98 -13.35 -4.25
N PRO A 38 -4.55 -13.93 -5.38
CA PRO A 38 -4.71 -15.35 -5.65
C PRO A 38 -4.10 -16.25 -4.57
N THR A 39 -2.95 -15.84 -4.01
CA THR A 39 -2.30 -16.58 -2.91
C THR A 39 -3.14 -16.56 -1.63
N LEU A 40 -3.83 -15.44 -1.37
CA LEU A 40 -4.73 -15.27 -0.24
C LEU A 40 -6.03 -16.06 -0.43
N VAL A 41 -6.59 -16.07 -1.65
CA VAL A 41 -7.76 -16.89 -2.00
C VAL A 41 -7.46 -18.37 -1.80
N TYR A 42 -6.28 -18.83 -2.25
CA TYR A 42 -5.86 -20.21 -2.03
C TYR A 42 -5.77 -20.55 -0.53
N TYR A 43 -5.17 -19.68 0.27
CA TYR A 43 -5.06 -19.86 1.72
C TYR A 43 -6.42 -20.02 2.42
N TYR A 44 -7.41 -19.19 2.06
CA TYR A 44 -8.76 -19.31 2.63
C TYR A 44 -9.49 -20.57 2.12
N ALA A 45 -9.25 -20.98 0.88
CA ALA A 45 -9.81 -22.22 0.33
C ALA A 45 -9.23 -23.48 1.01
N ASP A 46 -7.94 -23.48 1.35
CA ASP A 46 -7.24 -24.59 2.01
C ASP A 46 -7.39 -24.57 3.55
N ARG A 47 -8.53 -24.07 4.05
CA ARG A 47 -8.84 -23.99 5.50
C ARG A 47 -7.78 -23.27 6.35
N ASN A 48 -7.25 -22.15 5.84
CA ASN A 48 -6.20 -21.35 6.50
C ASN A 48 -4.86 -22.09 6.65
N ASN A 49 -4.54 -23.00 5.73
CA ASN A 49 -3.23 -23.61 5.65
C ASN A 49 -2.38 -22.88 4.59
N TRP A 50 -1.21 -22.39 4.99
CA TRP A 50 -0.32 -21.58 4.17
C TRP A 50 0.91 -22.39 3.72
N PRO A 51 0.93 -22.94 2.48
CA PRO A 51 2.05 -23.76 2.01
C PRO A 51 3.20 -22.95 1.38
N PHE A 52 3.00 -21.66 1.10
CA PHE A 52 3.95 -20.83 0.34
C PHE A 52 5.14 -20.29 1.16
N GLY A 53 5.24 -20.68 2.44
CA GLY A 53 6.31 -20.27 3.35
C GLY A 53 6.17 -18.85 3.90
N THR A 54 6.99 -18.54 4.92
CA THR A 54 6.92 -17.31 5.71
C THR A 54 7.19 -16.04 4.90
N VAL A 55 8.07 -16.12 3.89
CA VAL A 55 8.44 -14.97 3.06
C VAL A 55 7.26 -14.46 2.26
N LEU A 56 6.49 -15.35 1.61
CA LEU A 56 5.32 -14.95 0.84
C LEU A 56 4.19 -14.43 1.74
N CYS A 57 4.00 -15.02 2.93
CA CYS A 57 3.07 -14.48 3.92
C CYS A 57 3.40 -13.02 4.27
N LYS A 58 4.67 -12.73 4.58
CA LYS A 58 5.15 -11.37 4.85
C LYS A 58 4.93 -10.43 3.67
N ILE A 59 5.24 -10.87 2.44
CA ILE A 59 5.06 -10.06 1.22
C ILE A 59 3.58 -9.72 0.99
N VAL A 60 2.67 -10.69 1.11
CA VAL A 60 1.24 -10.49 0.88
C VAL A 60 0.67 -9.51 1.90
N ARG A 61 1.04 -9.65 3.17
CA ARG A 61 0.67 -8.69 4.23
C ARG A 61 1.24 -7.30 3.98
N PHE A 62 2.52 -7.22 3.62
CA PHE A 62 3.15 -5.97 3.26
C PHE A 62 2.43 -5.27 2.09
N LEU A 63 2.10 -6.01 1.02
CA LEU A 63 1.40 -5.47 -0.14
C LEU A 63 -0.01 -4.98 0.19
N PHE A 64 -0.75 -5.68 1.05
CA PHE A 64 -2.06 -5.24 1.52
C PHE A 64 -2.00 -3.88 2.21
N TYR A 65 -1.16 -3.76 3.24
CA TYR A 65 -1.05 -2.51 3.98
C TYR A 65 -0.40 -1.41 3.13
N ALA A 66 0.59 -1.75 2.30
CA ALA A 66 1.21 -0.79 1.41
C ALA A 66 0.20 -0.22 0.42
N ASN A 67 -0.67 -1.05 -0.14
CA ASN A 67 -1.78 -0.60 -0.96
C ASN A 67 -2.72 0.31 -0.18
N LEU A 68 -3.21 -0.12 0.99
CA LEU A 68 -4.14 0.65 1.81
C LEU A 68 -3.61 2.05 2.15
N TYR A 69 -2.40 2.14 2.72
CA TYR A 69 -1.83 3.42 3.14
C TYR A 69 -1.42 4.31 1.96
N SER A 70 -0.81 3.74 0.90
CA SER A 70 -0.46 4.52 -0.28
C SER A 70 -1.70 5.08 -0.96
N SER A 71 -2.79 4.30 -1.05
CA SER A 71 -4.06 4.75 -1.65
C SER A 71 -4.68 5.92 -0.87
N ILE A 72 -4.69 5.85 0.47
CA ILE A 72 -5.18 6.96 1.32
C ILE A 72 -4.35 8.22 1.10
N LEU A 73 -3.01 8.10 1.10
CA LEU A 73 -2.11 9.23 0.88
C LEU A 73 -2.30 9.85 -0.51
N PHE A 74 -2.33 9.04 -1.56
CA PHE A 74 -2.51 9.53 -2.92
C PHE A 74 -3.88 10.18 -3.15
N LEU A 75 -4.96 9.59 -2.64
CA LEU A 75 -6.30 10.19 -2.72
C LEU A 75 -6.39 11.51 -1.97
N THR A 76 -5.76 11.61 -0.80
CA THR A 76 -5.64 12.85 -0.04
C THR A 76 -4.89 13.91 -0.84
N CYS A 77 -3.74 13.56 -1.41
CA CYS A 77 -2.95 14.48 -2.25
C CYS A 77 -3.72 14.95 -3.48
N ILE A 78 -4.43 14.05 -4.17
CA ILE A 78 -5.30 14.41 -5.31
C ILE A 78 -6.40 15.39 -4.85
N SER A 79 -7.03 15.12 -3.71
CA SER A 79 -8.11 15.96 -3.17
C SER A 79 -7.62 17.36 -2.81
N VAL A 80 -6.49 17.46 -2.11
CA VAL A 80 -5.84 18.74 -1.77
C VAL A 80 -5.43 19.49 -3.03
N HIS A 81 -4.88 18.78 -4.02
CA HIS A 81 -4.48 19.37 -5.30
C HIS A 81 -5.69 19.95 -6.06
N ARG A 82 -6.81 19.22 -6.12
CA ARG A 82 -8.07 19.73 -6.73
C ARG A 82 -8.62 20.92 -5.97
N TYR A 83 -8.63 20.86 -4.64
CA TYR A 83 -9.09 21.96 -3.78
C TYR A 83 -8.29 23.24 -4.02
N MET A 84 -6.96 23.16 -4.00
CA MET A 84 -6.08 24.30 -4.27
C MET A 84 -6.28 24.86 -5.68
N GLY A 85 -6.54 23.99 -6.67
CA GLY A 85 -6.87 24.39 -8.03
C GLY A 85 -8.15 25.21 -8.16
N ILE A 86 -9.17 24.89 -7.35
CA ILE A 86 -10.48 25.54 -7.36
C ILE A 86 -10.44 26.85 -6.56
N CYS A 87 -9.91 26.83 -5.34
CA CYS A 87 -9.93 27.99 -4.44
C CYS A 87 -8.80 28.99 -4.70
N HIS A 88 -7.65 28.55 -5.26
CA HIS A 88 -6.46 29.39 -5.45
C HIS A 88 -5.81 29.18 -6.83
N PRO A 89 -6.48 29.58 -7.93
CA PRO A 89 -6.03 29.31 -9.31
C PRO A 89 -4.64 29.86 -9.64
N ILE A 90 -4.24 31.01 -9.08
CA ILE A 90 -2.93 31.64 -9.36
C ILE A 90 -1.78 30.93 -8.61
N ARG A 91 -2.02 30.43 -7.39
CA ARG A 91 -1.03 29.63 -6.63
C ARG A 91 -0.94 28.19 -7.15
N SER A 92 -2.05 27.64 -7.63
CA SER A 92 -2.14 26.32 -8.28
C SER A 92 -1.11 26.18 -9.40
N LEU A 93 -0.96 27.19 -10.27
CA LEU A 93 0.00 27.13 -11.39
C LEU A 93 1.47 26.93 -10.95
N LYS A 94 1.85 27.38 -9.75
CA LYS A 94 3.19 27.12 -9.17
C LYS A 94 3.30 25.75 -8.49
N TRP A 95 2.23 25.24 -7.89
CA TRP A 95 2.17 23.95 -7.18
C TRP A 95 1.97 22.73 -8.09
N VAL A 96 1.41 22.93 -9.28
CA VAL A 96 1.16 21.89 -10.31
C VAL A 96 2.46 21.38 -10.98
N LYS A 97 3.64 21.63 -10.40
CA LYS A 97 4.89 21.08 -10.94
C LYS A 97 4.97 19.58 -10.66
N THR A 98 5.11 18.79 -11.72
CA THR A 98 5.36 17.33 -11.69
C THR A 98 6.50 16.91 -10.77
N LYS A 99 7.49 17.78 -10.54
CA LYS A 99 8.58 17.53 -9.59
C LYS A 99 8.07 17.33 -8.15
N HIS A 100 7.10 18.14 -7.69
CA HIS A 100 6.54 17.98 -6.34
C HIS A 100 5.72 16.70 -6.21
N ALA A 101 4.95 16.35 -7.24
CA ALA A 101 4.20 15.10 -7.25
C ALA A 101 5.10 13.88 -7.16
N ARG A 102 6.25 13.88 -7.86
CA ARG A 102 7.25 12.80 -7.75
C ARG A 102 7.84 12.73 -6.33
N ILE A 103 8.20 13.86 -5.73
CA ILE A 103 8.73 13.89 -4.36
C ILE A 103 7.70 13.33 -3.38
N ILE A 104 6.43 13.74 -3.49
CA ILE A 104 5.34 13.23 -2.65
C ILE A 104 5.14 11.72 -2.84
N CYS A 105 5.23 11.21 -4.07
CA CYS A 105 5.15 9.77 -4.32
C CYS A 105 6.30 9.01 -3.66
N VAL A 106 7.54 9.48 -3.82
CA VAL A 106 8.71 8.86 -3.19
C VAL A 106 8.58 8.91 -1.67
N ALA A 107 8.17 10.04 -1.11
CA ALA A 107 7.95 10.20 0.32
C ALA A 107 6.84 9.26 0.84
N ALA A 108 5.72 9.14 0.12
CA ALA A 108 4.64 8.22 0.49
C ALA A 108 5.13 6.77 0.49
N TRP A 109 5.88 6.34 -0.53
CA TRP A 109 6.48 5.01 -0.57
C TRP A 109 7.46 4.77 0.59
N LEU A 110 8.28 5.77 0.94
CA LEU A 110 9.20 5.68 2.07
C LEU A 110 8.45 5.59 3.40
N VAL A 111 7.47 6.45 3.65
CA VAL A 111 6.65 6.44 4.87
C VAL A 111 5.93 5.10 5.02
N VAL A 112 5.29 4.64 3.95
CA VAL A 112 4.62 3.33 3.91
C VAL A 112 5.60 2.21 4.21
N THR A 113 6.79 2.22 3.59
CA THR A 113 7.81 1.20 3.85
C THR A 113 8.27 1.26 5.30
N ILE A 114 8.58 2.43 5.85
CA ILE A 114 9.05 2.61 7.23
C ILE A 114 8.00 2.15 8.24
N CYS A 115 6.74 2.56 8.08
CA CYS A 115 5.64 2.13 8.95
C CYS A 115 5.38 0.62 8.87
N LEU A 116 5.77 -0.04 7.77
CA LEU A 116 5.57 -1.47 7.54
C LEU A 116 6.80 -2.35 7.83
N ILE A 117 7.99 -1.77 8.02
CA ILE A 117 9.17 -2.49 8.53
C ILE A 117 8.86 -3.26 9.82
N PRO A 118 8.17 -2.69 10.84
CA PRO A 118 7.84 -3.46 12.04
C PRO A 118 6.85 -4.59 11.75
N ASN A 119 5.89 -4.41 10.83
CA ASN A 119 5.01 -5.50 10.39
C ASN A 119 5.81 -6.66 9.77
N LEU A 120 6.88 -6.38 9.01
CA LEU A 120 7.77 -7.42 8.47
C LEU A 120 8.58 -8.16 9.56
N ILE A 121 8.80 -7.53 10.71
CA ILE A 121 9.51 -8.14 11.86
C ILE A 121 8.53 -8.99 12.69
N PHE A 122 7.32 -8.50 12.96
CA PHE A 122 6.32 -9.15 13.81
C PHE A 122 5.40 -10.15 13.09
N VAL A 123 5.25 -10.08 11.76
CA VAL A 123 4.49 -11.09 11.00
C VAL A 123 5.31 -12.39 10.99
N THR A 124 4.91 -13.34 11.84
CA THR A 124 5.48 -14.68 11.91
C THR A 124 4.43 -15.68 11.44
N THR A 125 4.83 -16.70 10.68
CA THR A 125 3.99 -17.89 10.46
C THR A 125 4.06 -18.79 11.70
N SER A 126 2.92 -19.10 12.31
CA SER A 126 2.87 -20.05 13.42
C SER A 126 2.43 -21.42 12.92
N SER A 127 3.14 -22.48 13.32
CA SER A 127 2.70 -23.85 13.08
C SER A 127 1.70 -24.23 14.16
N ARG A 128 0.42 -24.40 13.81
CA ARG A 128 -0.62 -24.86 14.74
C ARG A 128 -1.03 -26.27 14.35
N GLY A 129 -0.40 -27.28 14.95
CA GLY A 129 -0.61 -28.69 14.60
C GLY A 129 -0.06 -29.00 13.20
N ASN A 130 -0.89 -29.56 12.31
CA ASN A 130 -0.51 -29.95 10.94
C ASN A 130 -0.62 -28.80 9.91
N ALA A 131 -0.99 -27.58 10.32
CA ALA A 131 -1.20 -26.44 9.42
C ALA A 131 -0.29 -25.26 9.78
N THR A 132 0.23 -24.59 8.75
CA THR A 132 0.99 -23.33 8.87
C THR A 132 0.05 -22.14 8.73
N LEU A 133 -0.15 -21.37 9.80
CA LEU A 133 -1.02 -20.20 9.79
C LEU A 133 -0.22 -18.93 9.47
N CYS A 134 -0.70 -18.15 8.49
CA CYS A 134 -0.17 -16.81 8.18
C CYS A 134 -1.00 -15.77 8.96
N HIS A 135 -0.48 -15.30 10.08
CA HIS A 135 -1.17 -14.31 10.92
C HIS A 135 -1.34 -12.97 10.18
N ASP A 136 -2.54 -12.37 10.28
CA ASP A 136 -2.83 -11.04 9.74
C ASP A 136 -2.02 -9.93 10.44
N THR A 137 -1.73 -10.11 11.73
CA THR A 137 -1.05 -9.12 12.59
C THR A 137 0.02 -9.78 13.44
N THR A 138 -0.36 -10.63 14.40
CA THR A 138 0.57 -11.35 15.28
C THR A 138 -0.08 -12.59 15.90
N LYS A 139 0.71 -13.46 16.54
CA LYS A 139 0.17 -14.59 17.30
C LYS A 139 -0.69 -14.07 18.47
N PRO A 140 -1.82 -14.73 18.82
CA PRO A 140 -2.66 -14.27 19.93
C PRO A 140 -1.93 -14.12 21.26
N GLU A 141 -0.79 -14.82 21.43
CA GLU A 141 0.07 -14.76 22.63
C GLU A 141 0.93 -13.48 22.73
N GLU A 142 1.13 -12.74 21.62
CA GLU A 142 2.03 -11.56 21.54
C GLU A 142 1.27 -10.25 21.24
N PHE A 143 -0.07 -10.28 21.34
CA PHE A 143 -0.95 -9.18 20.94
C PHE A 143 -0.73 -7.91 21.77
N ASP A 144 -0.50 -8.02 23.09
CA ASP A 144 -0.29 -6.87 23.97
C ASP A 144 0.98 -6.08 23.62
N HIS A 145 2.05 -6.77 23.23
CA HIS A 145 3.31 -6.13 22.85
C HIS A 145 3.19 -5.43 21.48
N TYR A 146 2.44 -6.02 20.55
CA TYR A 146 2.11 -5.38 19.27
C TYR A 146 1.27 -4.11 19.46
N VAL A 147 0.28 -4.13 20.35
CA VAL A 147 -0.57 -2.95 20.64
C VAL A 147 0.26 -1.81 21.23
N HIS A 148 1.11 -2.09 22.22
CA HIS A 148 1.99 -1.08 22.82
C HIS A 148 2.99 -0.47 21.84
N TYR A 149 3.54 -1.28 20.94
CA TYR A 149 4.44 -0.77 19.90
C TYR A 149 3.69 0.07 18.86
N SER A 150 2.52 -0.40 18.41
CA SER A 150 1.69 0.31 17.44
C SER A 150 1.23 1.67 17.94
N SER A 151 0.86 1.78 19.23
CA SER A 151 0.48 3.04 19.85
C SER A 151 1.64 4.01 20.01
N SER A 152 2.87 3.50 20.20
CA SER A 152 4.09 4.32 20.31
C SER A 152 4.55 4.90 18.97
N VAL A 153 4.32 4.19 17.87
CA VAL A 153 4.68 4.62 16.51
C VAL A 153 3.62 5.55 15.89
N MET A 154 2.37 5.44 16.33
CA MET A 154 1.25 6.27 15.87
C MET A 154 0.91 7.44 16.80
N ALA A 155 1.64 7.62 17.91
CA ALA A 155 1.58 8.79 18.79
C ALA A 155 2.50 9.91 18.29
#